data_AF-A0A949YRS5-F1
#
_entry.id   AF-A0A949YRS5-F1
#
_cell.length_a   1.000
_cell.length_b   1.000
_cell.length_c   1.000
_cell.angle_alpha   90.00
_cell.angle_beta   90.00
_cell.angle_gamma   90.00
#
_symmetry.space_group_name_H-M   'P 1'
#
loop_
_entity.id
_entity.type
_entity.pdbx_description
1 polymer ?
#
loop_
_entity_poly.entity_id
_entity_poly.type
_entity_poly.pdbx_seq_one_letter_code
_entity_poly.pdbx_strand_id
1 'polypeptide(L)'
;MVKRKADLVDNKGAVVAVFHETCHDYGSIFATVRLREPLAPFNLQGTESLALFAKGGSQPVLFVEATDPAGTEIREFHGRSAIGCVAVGTGVSLIKSPGGDLGTLLIVLATGTVEPKP
;
A
#
# COMPACT_ATOMS: atom_id res chain seq x y z
N MET A 1 22.22 -2.02 1.38
CA MET A 1 20.98 -1.86 0.54
C MET A 1 20.26 -3.19 0.44
N VAL A 2 19.04 -3.26 0.97
CA VAL A 2 18.20 -4.47 1.01
C VAL A 2 16.92 -4.22 0.23
N LYS A 3 16.54 -5.16 -0.63
CA LYS A 3 15.27 -5.10 -1.37
C LYS A 3 14.30 -6.12 -0.81
N ARG A 4 13.04 -5.72 -0.66
CA ARG A 4 11.97 -6.58 -0.16
C ARG A 4 10.72 -6.45 -1.03
N LYS A 5 9.84 -7.42 -0.88
CA LYS A 5 8.62 -7.55 -1.67
C LYS A 5 7.50 -8.12 -0.81
N ALA A 6 6.25 -7.73 -1.07
CA ALA A 6 5.10 -8.54 -0.69
C ALA A 6 4.14 -8.63 -1.89
N ASP A 7 3.68 -9.83 -2.20
CA ASP A 7 2.50 -10.01 -3.05
C ASP A 7 1.25 -9.88 -2.17
N LEU A 8 0.33 -9.00 -2.55
CA LEU A 8 -0.90 -8.76 -1.79
C LEU A 8 -2.05 -9.48 -2.46
N VAL A 9 -2.67 -10.36 -1.67
CA VAL A 9 -3.72 -11.29 -2.08
C VAL A 9 -5.06 -10.79 -1.55
N ASP A 10 -6.07 -10.74 -2.43
CA ASP A 10 -7.45 -10.42 -2.05
C ASP A 10 -8.15 -11.60 -1.35
N ASN A 11 -9.40 -11.41 -0.96
CA ASN A 11 -10.19 -12.47 -0.32
C ASN A 11 -10.56 -13.64 -1.25
N LYS A 12 -10.29 -13.53 -2.55
CA LYS A 12 -10.51 -14.57 -3.57
C LYS A 12 -9.24 -15.35 -3.89
N GLY A 13 -8.11 -14.99 -3.29
CA GLY A 13 -6.82 -15.64 -3.54
C GLY A 13 -6.05 -15.06 -4.73
N ALA A 14 -6.51 -13.96 -5.34
CA ALA A 14 -5.82 -13.31 -6.46
C ALA A 14 -4.79 -12.29 -5.96
N VAL A 15 -3.61 -12.26 -6.60
CA VAL A 15 -2.61 -11.21 -6.33
C VAL A 15 -3.01 -9.92 -7.02
N VAL A 16 -3.56 -8.99 -6.24
CA VAL A 16 -4.14 -7.72 -6.74
C VAL A 16 -3.25 -6.50 -6.56
N ALA A 17 -2.16 -6.63 -5.81
CA ALA A 17 -1.13 -5.60 -5.71
C ALA A 17 0.22 -6.23 -5.35
N VAL A 18 1.30 -5.49 -5.63
CA VAL A 18 2.65 -5.85 -5.22
C VAL A 18 3.30 -4.66 -4.56
N PHE A 19 3.77 -4.88 -3.34
CA PHE A 19 4.61 -3.95 -2.60
C PHE A 19 6.07 -4.26 -2.87
N HIS A 20 6.85 -3.21 -3.07
CA HIS A 20 8.31 -3.23 -3.11
C HIS A 20 8.86 -2.17 -2.19
N GLU A 21 9.93 -2.49 -1.47
CA GLU A 21 10.74 -1.47 -0.81
C GLU A 21 12.22 -1.70 -1.05
N THR A 22 12.95 -0.58 -1.07
CA THR A 22 14.40 -0.54 -1.05
C THR A 22 14.85 0.19 0.20
N CYS A 23 15.54 -0.55 1.06
CA CYS A 23 16.09 -0.11 2.34
C CYS A 23 17.56 0.25 2.18
N HIS A 24 17.91 1.52 2.36
CA HIS A 24 19.30 1.97 2.45
C HIS A 24 19.74 2.08 3.91
N ASP A 25 21.00 1.77 4.16
CA ASP A 25 21.61 1.74 5.50
C ASP A 25 21.68 3.14 6.14
N TYR A 26 21.46 4.19 5.36
CA TYR A 26 21.44 5.61 5.76
C TYR A 26 20.03 6.22 5.89
N GLY A 27 18.99 5.39 6.01
CA GLY A 27 17.63 5.85 6.38
C GLY A 27 16.77 6.44 5.26
N SER A 28 17.24 6.40 4.00
CA SER A 28 16.38 6.64 2.83
C SER A 28 15.71 5.35 2.40
N ILE A 29 14.39 5.34 2.31
CA ILE A 29 13.60 4.14 2.06
C ILE A 29 12.54 4.49 1.04
N PHE A 30 12.69 3.93 -0.15
CA PHE A 30 11.72 4.11 -1.22
C PHE A 30 10.85 2.87 -1.30
N ALA A 31 9.56 3.10 -1.23
CA ALA A 31 8.54 2.08 -1.36
C ALA A 31 7.67 2.37 -2.59
N THR A 32 7.12 1.30 -3.16
CA THR A 32 6.18 1.35 -4.28
C THR A 32 5.12 0.29 -4.06
N VAL A 33 3.87 0.64 -4.30
CA VAL A 33 2.74 -0.29 -4.40
C VAL A 33 2.21 -0.22 -5.80
N ARG A 34 2.26 -1.34 -6.53
CA ARG A 34 1.73 -1.46 -7.89
C ARG A 34 0.51 -2.35 -7.88
N LEU A 35 -0.63 -1.82 -8.31
CA LEU A 35 -1.88 -2.56 -8.42
C LEU A 35 -1.85 -3.48 -9.66
N ARG A 36 -2.60 -4.58 -9.60
CA ARG A 36 -2.78 -5.57 -10.66
C ARG A 36 -4.25 -5.87 -10.86
N GLU A 37 -4.59 -6.48 -11.99
CA GLU A 37 -5.95 -7.00 -12.21
C GLU A 37 -6.32 -8.04 -11.13
N PRO A 38 -7.60 -8.12 -10.73
CA PRO A 38 -8.73 -7.29 -11.17
C PRO A 38 -8.85 -5.92 -10.48
N LEU A 39 -7.94 -5.56 -9.58
CA LEU A 39 -8.05 -4.32 -8.79
C LEU A 39 -7.61 -3.05 -9.56
N ALA A 40 -6.69 -3.19 -10.51
CA ALA A 40 -6.19 -2.07 -11.30
C ALA A 40 -7.01 -1.83 -12.59
N PRO A 41 -7.29 -0.56 -12.97
CA PRO A 41 -7.06 0.65 -12.18
C PRO A 41 -8.06 0.76 -11.01
N PHE A 42 -7.64 1.41 -9.93
CA PHE A 42 -8.51 1.71 -8.80
C PHE A 42 -8.86 3.19 -8.80
N ASN A 43 -10.14 3.52 -8.92
CA ASN A 43 -10.57 4.93 -8.93
C ASN A 43 -10.81 5.41 -7.50
N LEU A 44 -10.14 6.50 -7.11
CA LEU A 44 -10.39 7.23 -5.87
C LEU A 44 -11.17 8.50 -6.17
N GLN A 45 -12.19 8.82 -5.36
CA GLN A 45 -13.01 10.01 -5.52
C GLN A 45 -13.01 10.88 -4.26
N GLY A 46 -13.33 12.17 -4.39
CA GLY A 46 -13.49 13.06 -3.24
C GLY A 46 -12.26 13.10 -2.32
N THR A 47 -12.39 12.53 -1.11
CA THR A 47 -11.32 12.45 -0.10
C THR A 47 -10.91 11.00 0.19
N GLU A 48 -11.24 10.07 -0.71
CA GLU A 48 -10.85 8.69 -0.59
C GLU A 48 -9.33 8.52 -0.70
N SER A 49 -8.82 7.51 -0.01
CA SER A 49 -7.39 7.18 -0.04
C SER A 49 -7.14 5.68 -0.11
N LEU A 50 -5.99 5.32 -0.68
CA LEU A 50 -5.38 4.01 -0.57
C LEU A 50 -4.14 4.10 0.29
N ALA A 51 -3.97 3.14 1.20
CA ALA A 51 -2.83 3.09 2.08
C ALA A 51 -2.34 1.66 2.28
N LEU A 52 -1.02 1.50 2.37
CA LEU A 52 -0.39 0.26 2.80
C LEU A 52 -0.03 0.38 4.27
N PHE A 53 -0.51 -0.53 5.11
CA PHE A 53 -0.15 -0.60 6.53
C PHE A 53 0.69 -1.84 6.80
N ALA A 54 1.66 -1.72 7.70
CA ALA A 54 2.34 -2.87 8.29
C ALA A 54 1.58 -3.31 9.55
N LYS A 55 1.49 -4.62 9.78
CA LYS A 55 0.83 -5.19 10.95
C LYS A 55 1.48 -4.66 12.23
N GLY A 56 0.66 -4.11 13.13
CA GLY A 56 1.12 -3.49 14.38
C GLY A 56 1.55 -2.03 14.25
N GLY A 57 1.58 -1.48 13.03
CA GLY A 57 1.81 -0.05 12.79
C GLY A 57 0.51 0.74 12.82
N SER A 58 0.52 1.91 13.46
CA SER A 58 -0.58 2.88 13.45
C SER A 58 -0.49 3.90 12.32
N GLN A 59 0.67 3.96 11.64
CA GLN A 59 0.92 4.85 10.51
C GLN A 59 1.04 4.04 9.22
N PRO A 60 0.55 4.58 8.08
CA PRO A 60 0.72 3.91 6.80
C PRO A 60 2.19 3.91 6.40
N VAL A 61 2.65 2.81 5.80
CA VAL A 61 3.94 2.73 5.10
C VAL A 61 3.96 3.74 3.95
N LEU A 62 2.91 3.71 3.14
CA LEU A 62 2.64 4.64 2.05
C LEU A 62 1.13 4.87 1.96
N PHE A 63 0.75 6.04 1.48
CA PHE A 63 -0.63 6.30 1.08
C PHE A 63 -0.69 7.22 -0.13
N VAL A 64 -1.82 7.22 -0.79
CA VAL A 64 -2.19 8.13 -1.87
C VAL A 64 -3.65 8.51 -1.70
N GLU A 65 -3.97 9.77 -1.95
CA GLU A 65 -5.33 10.31 -1.90
C GLU A 65 -5.80 10.63 -3.31
N ALA A 66 -7.11 10.80 -3.49
CA ALA A 66 -7.63 11.39 -4.72
C ALA A 66 -7.00 12.78 -4.95
N THR A 67 -6.38 12.99 -6.11
CA THR A 67 -5.83 14.29 -6.52
C THR A 67 -6.86 15.17 -7.19
N ASP A 68 -7.89 14.57 -7.78
CA ASP A 68 -9.06 15.23 -8.37
C ASP A 68 -10.33 14.74 -7.66
N PRO A 69 -11.16 15.64 -7.10
CA PRO A 69 -12.44 15.28 -6.49
C PRO A 69 -13.37 14.48 -7.42
N ALA A 70 -13.28 14.67 -8.73
CA ALA A 70 -14.08 13.96 -9.73
C ALA A 70 -13.63 12.50 -9.95
N GLY A 71 -12.39 12.17 -9.60
CA GLY A 71 -11.84 10.82 -9.78
C GLY A 71 -10.35 10.85 -10.10
N THR A 72 -9.59 9.97 -9.45
CA THR A 72 -8.17 9.75 -9.70
C THR A 72 -7.94 8.26 -9.91
N GLU A 73 -7.49 7.89 -11.11
CA GLU A 73 -7.13 6.50 -11.41
C GLU A 73 -5.76 6.15 -10.82
N ILE A 74 -5.74 5.20 -9.89
CA ILE A 74 -4.52 4.68 -9.30
C ILE A 74 -4.17 3.35 -9.95
N ARG A 75 -2.96 3.25 -10.48
CA ARG A 75 -2.34 2.00 -10.93
C ARG A 75 -1.10 1.65 -10.12
N GLU A 76 -0.40 2.66 -9.66
CA GLU A 76 0.67 2.54 -8.67
C GLU A 76 0.76 3.81 -7.84
N PHE A 77 1.39 3.70 -6.68
CA PHE A 77 1.83 4.85 -5.88
C PHE A 77 3.14 4.53 -5.20
N HIS A 78 3.98 5.55 -5.03
CA HIS A 78 5.33 5.39 -4.50
C HIS A 78 5.72 6.59 -3.65
N GLY A 79 6.70 6.40 -2.77
CA GLY A 79 7.20 7.48 -1.94
C GLY A 79 8.21 7.01 -0.91
N ARG A 80 8.51 7.91 0.03
CA ARG A 80 9.33 7.57 1.19
C ARG A 80 8.45 6.88 2.23
N SER A 81 8.90 5.74 2.75
CA SER A 81 8.16 5.06 3.83
C SER A 81 8.09 5.92 5.08
N ALA A 82 6.89 6.11 5.65
CA ALA A 82 6.71 6.92 6.85
C ALA A 82 7.19 6.20 8.12
N ILE A 83 7.18 4.86 8.13
CA ILE A 83 7.53 4.03 9.29
C ILE A 83 8.92 3.39 9.18
N GLY A 84 9.67 3.74 8.14
CA GLY A 84 10.92 3.08 7.82
C GLY A 84 10.75 1.72 7.15
N CYS A 85 11.71 0.83 7.37
CA CYS A 85 11.83 -0.43 6.64
C CYS A 85 10.91 -1.49 7.23
N VAL A 86 10.06 -2.11 6.42
CA VAL A 86 9.16 -3.16 6.88
C VAL A 86 9.91 -4.48 6.98
N ALA A 87 10.05 -5.03 8.19
CA ALA A 87 10.84 -6.24 8.40
C ALA A 87 10.28 -7.45 7.62
N VAL A 88 11.16 -8.34 7.19
CA VAL A 88 10.78 -9.63 6.58
C VAL A 88 9.93 -10.43 7.57
N GLY A 89 8.88 -11.09 7.07
CA GLY A 89 7.88 -11.80 7.86
C GLY A 89 6.77 -10.90 8.40
N THR A 90 6.85 -9.58 8.22
CA THR A 90 5.78 -8.67 8.65
C THR A 90 4.61 -8.75 7.69
N GLY A 91 3.40 -8.91 8.23
CA GLY A 91 2.17 -8.80 7.44
C GLY A 91 1.92 -7.36 7.00
N VAL A 92 1.44 -7.16 5.79
CA VAL A 92 1.03 -5.86 5.25
C VAL A 92 -0.38 -5.94 4.68
N SER A 93 -1.11 -4.81 4.75
CA SER A 93 -2.48 -4.71 4.28
C SER A 93 -2.64 -3.48 3.40
N LEU A 94 -3.24 -3.65 2.22
CA LEU A 94 -3.73 -2.55 1.40
C LEU A 94 -5.15 -2.22 1.84
N ILE A 95 -5.36 -0.97 2.21
CA ILE A 95 -6.58 -0.46 2.81
C ILE A 95 -7.10 0.71 1.99
N LYS A 96 -8.42 0.75 1.78
CA LYS A 96 -9.14 1.93 1.30
C LYS A 96 -9.78 2.66 2.50
N SER A 97 -9.62 3.97 2.56
CA SER A 97 -10.48 4.84 3.37
C SER A 97 -11.48 5.57 2.47
N PRO A 98 -12.79 5.57 2.79
CA PRO A 98 -13.80 6.36 2.06
C PRO A 98 -13.66 7.88 2.20
N GLY A 99 -12.86 8.37 3.16
CA GLY A 99 -12.77 9.81 3.44
C GLY A 99 -14.03 10.43 4.07
N GLY A 100 -14.00 11.75 4.24
CA GLY A 100 -15.10 12.55 4.82
C GLY A 100 -15.55 12.07 6.21
N ASP A 101 -16.86 12.10 6.46
CA ASP A 101 -17.48 11.63 7.71
C ASP A 101 -17.22 10.14 8.00
N LEU A 102 -16.81 9.38 6.98
CA LEU A 102 -16.47 7.96 7.06
C LEU A 102 -14.95 7.72 7.02
N GLY A 103 -14.13 8.76 7.19
CA GLY A 103 -12.67 8.66 7.07
C GLY A 103 -12.02 7.68 8.05
N THR A 104 -12.72 7.32 9.12
CA THR A 104 -12.28 6.31 10.11
C THR A 104 -12.58 4.87 9.69
N LEU A 105 -13.43 4.65 8.68
CA LEU A 105 -13.68 3.31 8.13
C LEU A 105 -12.49 2.86 7.30
N LEU A 106 -11.98 1.69 7.62
CA LEU A 106 -10.85 1.06 6.95
C LEU A 106 -11.31 -0.23 6.27
N ILE A 107 -11.30 -0.24 4.95
CA ILE A 107 -11.69 -1.39 4.15
C ILE A 107 -10.42 -2.10 3.67
N VAL A 108 -10.17 -3.31 4.18
CA VAL A 108 -9.03 -4.13 3.74
C VAL A 108 -9.33 -4.70 2.36
N LEU A 109 -8.53 -4.33 1.37
CA LEU A 109 -8.66 -4.81 -0.02
C LEU A 109 -7.83 -6.07 -0.26
N ALA A 110 -6.62 -6.11 0.31
CA ALA A 110 -5.69 -7.22 0.14
C ALA A 110 -4.66 -7.26 1.26
N THR A 111 -4.07 -8.44 1.47
CA THR A 111 -3.03 -8.66 2.49
C THR A 111 -1.88 -9.48 1.94
N GLY A 112 -0.69 -9.28 2.47
CA GLY A 112 0.50 -10.01 2.08
C GLY A 112 1.49 -10.09 3.22
N THR A 113 2.61 -10.77 3.00
CA THR A 113 3.73 -10.84 3.96
C THR A 113 5.00 -10.41 3.25
N VAL A 114 5.82 -9.62 3.94
CA VAL A 114 7.07 -9.12 3.39
C VAL A 114 8.12 -10.22 3.35
N GLU A 115 8.73 -10.38 2.18
CA GLU A 115 9.75 -11.38 1.86
C GLU A 115 11.01 -10.70 1.33
N PRO A 116 12.19 -11.34 1.43
CA PRO A 116 13.38 -10.90 0.73
C PRO A 116 13.11 -10.90 -0.77
N LYS A 117 13.52 -9.84 -1.47
CA LYS A 117 13.47 -9.83 -2.93
C LYS A 117 14.77 -10.46 -3.46
N PRO A 118 14.71 -11.55 -4.25
CA PRO A 118 15.89 -12.10 -4.90
C PRO A 118 16.52 -11.12 -5.90
#